data_AF-A0A7C2YFG9-F1
#
_entry.id   AF-A0A7C2YFG9-F1
#
_cell.length_a   1.000
_cell.length_b   1.000
_cell.length_c   1.000
_cell.angle_alpha   90.00
_cell.angle_beta   90.00
_cell.angle_gamma   90.00
#
_symmetry.space_group_name_H-M   'P 1'
#
loop_
_entity.id
_entity.type
_entity.pdbx_description
1 polymer ?
#
loop_
_entity_poly.entity_id
_entity_poly.type
_entity_poly.pdbx_seq_one_letter_code
_entity_poly.pdbx_strand_id
1 'polypeptide(L)'
;MNPNTRLVSFLGTGDYVPTRYCSPGLNEEGVTTPYVTFALARMLQPREVFIACTAVAADRHAARISAEFASAGLEAPHFASLQDGKTPAELWENFSCIKALIDQASARSIVLDITHGFRSQPFFAGAVLSFVRAIGGTDAETEVVYAAYDARTADNRTPIWNLTLFADLVDWTHAIRQLLDTGDARAVARRAEYLGRRVLKQWADAGRPGQQPRLREFSKALADFSDALVTVRIGDLLLAAKDRLPSASKRLADAAAAIRAELAVTAPPLAEALAGIEAMARPLILEQDHLASAEGKRAMAALARLYWRLGRYAEAGIALREGWVSLHADPPATRPGFDDYDERLRERAERAWTGESQRHRVIAGIRDDIEHGGFRKRPLPARAIREQLDRFIAEFEQADPVAARPLSPGTTWFVSRHPGAVEWAARRGLIVDRLVAHLETAEVKEGDTVIGTLPVNLAAEICARGARYLNLSLDLPESARGRELTADELDLFGARLEPFVVEHALCTSGCGRFADAVGRSKAD
;
A
#
# COMPACT_ATOMS: atom_id res chain seq x y z
N MET A 1 -22.60 2.84 31.85
CA MET A 1 -21.51 3.84 31.90
C MET A 1 -20.27 3.20 32.52
N ASN A 2 -19.07 3.68 32.19
CA ASN A 2 -17.81 3.05 32.60
C ASN A 2 -17.44 3.51 34.03
N PRO A 3 -17.42 2.62 35.05
CA PRO A 3 -17.19 3.00 36.45
C PRO A 3 -15.76 3.51 36.72
N ASN A 4 -14.89 3.55 35.70
CA ASN A 4 -13.52 4.04 35.80
C ASN A 4 -13.28 5.30 34.94
N THR A 5 -14.22 6.25 35.04
CA THR A 5 -14.18 7.55 34.34
C THR A 5 -13.65 8.65 35.27
N ARG A 6 -12.72 9.47 34.80
CA ARG A 6 -12.30 10.71 35.45
C ARG A 6 -12.94 11.92 34.78
N LEU A 7 -13.45 12.86 35.56
CA LEU A 7 -13.92 14.16 35.07
C LEU A 7 -12.87 15.22 35.38
N VAL A 8 -12.40 15.94 34.37
CA VAL A 8 -11.53 17.11 34.50
C VAL A 8 -12.28 18.32 33.98
N SER A 9 -12.49 19.32 34.82
CA SER A 9 -13.23 20.54 34.47
C SER A 9 -12.36 21.77 34.77
N PHE A 10 -12.53 22.83 33.99
CA PHE A 10 -11.87 24.12 34.25
C PHE A 10 -12.83 25.07 34.94
N LEU A 11 -12.30 25.90 35.84
CA LEU A 11 -13.09 26.88 36.58
C LEU A 11 -12.45 28.27 36.52
N GLY A 12 -13.19 29.21 35.96
CA GLY A 12 -12.88 30.64 35.96
C GLY A 12 -13.54 31.39 37.11
N THR A 13 -13.45 32.72 37.04
CA THR A 13 -13.98 33.64 38.07
C THR A 13 -15.36 34.21 37.70
N GLY A 14 -16.12 33.57 36.80
CA GLY A 14 -17.40 34.10 36.30
C GLY A 14 -18.51 34.12 37.35
N ASP A 15 -19.51 34.96 37.14
CA ASP A 15 -20.74 34.96 37.94
C ASP A 15 -21.72 33.91 37.41
N TYR A 16 -21.51 32.66 37.81
CA TYR A 16 -22.33 31.54 37.37
C TYR A 16 -23.73 31.60 37.98
N VAL A 17 -24.75 31.55 37.12
CA VAL A 17 -26.16 31.53 37.51
C VAL A 17 -26.78 30.16 37.19
N PRO A 18 -27.78 29.71 37.98
CA PRO A 18 -28.40 28.41 37.75
C PRO A 18 -29.03 28.27 36.35
N THR A 19 -28.67 27.19 35.67
CA THR A 19 -29.29 26.75 34.43
C THR A 19 -29.50 25.24 34.44
N ARG A 20 -30.40 24.74 33.59
CA ARG A 20 -30.65 23.30 33.47
C ARG A 20 -29.74 22.72 32.39
N TYR A 21 -28.61 22.14 32.79
CA TYR A 21 -27.70 21.49 31.86
C TYR A 21 -28.31 20.18 31.33
N CYS A 22 -28.30 19.97 30.03
CA CYS A 22 -28.89 18.80 29.37
C CYS A 22 -27.88 18.19 28.38
N SER A 23 -27.78 16.87 28.33
CA SER A 23 -26.90 16.17 27.39
C SER A 23 -27.69 15.09 26.65
N PRO A 24 -27.87 15.21 25.32
CA PRO A 24 -28.48 14.14 24.52
C PRO A 24 -27.77 12.80 24.74
N GLY A 25 -28.54 11.74 24.96
CA GLY A 25 -28.02 10.38 25.16
C GLY A 25 -27.36 10.08 26.52
N LEU A 26 -27.17 11.09 27.40
CA LEU A 26 -26.63 10.90 28.75
C LEU A 26 -27.69 11.24 29.81
N ASN A 27 -28.29 12.43 29.74
CA ASN A 27 -29.39 12.84 30.61
C ASN A 27 -30.21 13.96 29.94
N GLU A 28 -31.39 13.61 29.44
CA GLU A 28 -32.30 14.54 28.79
C GLU A 28 -33.15 15.36 29.76
N GLU A 29 -33.42 14.86 30.97
CA GLU A 29 -34.16 15.61 31.99
C GLU A 29 -33.37 16.83 32.49
N GLY A 30 -32.05 16.70 32.50
CA GLY A 30 -31.07 17.72 32.84
C GLY A 30 -30.87 17.93 34.34
N VAL A 31 -29.78 18.60 34.70
CA VAL A 31 -29.43 18.94 36.08
C VAL A 31 -29.40 20.46 36.22
N THR A 32 -30.19 21.00 37.16
CA THR A 32 -30.23 22.45 37.42
C THR A 32 -29.21 22.82 38.48
N THR A 33 -28.23 23.64 38.11
CA THR A 33 -27.13 24.09 38.98
C THR A 33 -26.43 25.28 38.32
N PRO A 34 -25.73 26.16 39.06
CA PRO A 34 -24.81 27.10 38.46
C PRO A 34 -23.52 26.44 37.95
N TYR A 35 -23.14 25.25 38.44
CA TYR A 35 -21.84 24.65 38.14
C TYR A 35 -21.95 23.44 37.21
N VAL A 36 -21.50 23.59 35.96
CA VAL A 36 -21.46 22.51 34.97
C VAL A 36 -20.71 21.25 35.46
N THR A 37 -19.64 21.42 36.24
CA THR A 37 -18.89 20.28 36.81
C THR A 37 -19.77 19.41 37.70
N PHE A 38 -20.65 20.02 38.49
CA PHE A 38 -21.60 19.30 39.34
C PHE A 38 -22.66 18.59 38.49
N ALA A 39 -23.19 19.26 37.46
CA ALA A 39 -24.11 18.63 36.52
C ALA A 39 -23.50 17.40 35.85
N LEU A 40 -22.27 17.51 35.33
CA LEU A 40 -21.54 16.40 34.73
C LEU A 40 -21.26 15.28 35.73
N ALA A 41 -20.86 15.60 36.96
CA ALA A 41 -20.63 14.60 38.01
C ALA A 41 -21.92 13.81 38.36
N ARG A 42 -23.08 14.50 38.41
CA ARG A 42 -24.39 13.87 38.62
C ARG A 42 -24.79 12.96 37.45
N MET A 43 -24.50 13.37 36.22
CA MET A 43 -24.87 12.60 35.02
C MET A 43 -23.95 11.40 34.78
N LEU A 44 -22.64 11.59 34.95
CA LEU A 44 -21.61 10.60 34.62
C LEU A 44 -21.29 9.64 35.76
N GLN A 45 -21.49 10.07 37.01
CA GLN A 45 -21.02 9.40 38.23
C GLN A 45 -19.56 8.93 38.10
N PRO A 46 -18.61 9.85 37.84
CA PRO A 46 -17.21 9.52 37.65
C PRO A 46 -16.60 8.99 38.94
N ARG A 47 -15.51 8.21 38.82
CA ARG A 47 -14.73 7.75 39.97
C ARG A 47 -14.04 8.90 40.70
N GLU A 48 -13.64 9.92 39.95
CA GLU A 48 -12.83 11.02 40.46
C GLU A 48 -13.11 12.29 39.65
N VAL A 49 -13.17 13.44 40.35
CA VAL A 49 -13.46 14.75 39.77
C VAL A 49 -12.32 15.71 40.10
N PHE A 50 -11.74 16.33 39.07
CA PHE A 50 -10.72 17.36 39.19
C PHE A 50 -11.24 18.68 38.62
N ILE A 51 -10.96 19.77 39.34
CA ILE A 51 -11.29 21.13 38.92
C ILE A 51 -9.98 21.92 38.84
N ALA A 52 -9.55 22.22 37.62
CA ALA A 52 -8.35 23.02 37.36
C ALA A 52 -8.69 24.51 37.40
N CYS A 53 -8.06 25.26 38.30
CA CYS A 53 -8.44 26.65 38.58
C CYS A 53 -7.29 27.48 39.16
N THR A 54 -7.32 28.79 38.92
CA THR A 54 -6.44 29.76 39.62
C THR A 54 -6.88 29.95 41.07
N ALA A 55 -5.99 30.40 41.95
CA ALA A 55 -6.31 30.71 43.35
C ALA A 55 -7.56 31.61 43.51
N VAL A 56 -7.67 32.66 42.70
CA VAL A 56 -8.82 33.59 42.72
C VAL A 56 -10.14 32.90 42.40
N ALA A 57 -10.13 31.94 41.46
CA ALA A 57 -11.32 31.17 41.10
C ALA A 57 -11.71 30.16 42.20
N ALA A 58 -10.71 29.55 42.84
CA ALA A 58 -10.91 28.66 43.98
C ALA A 58 -11.55 29.42 45.16
N ASP A 59 -11.01 30.57 45.54
CA ASP A 59 -11.53 31.40 46.64
C ASP A 59 -13.00 31.79 46.43
N ARG A 60 -13.40 32.05 45.19
CA ARG A 60 -14.76 32.48 44.87
C ARG A 60 -15.78 31.34 44.85
N HIS A 61 -15.39 30.12 44.48
CA HIS A 61 -16.35 29.06 44.14
C HIS A 61 -16.13 27.72 44.83
N ALA A 62 -14.91 27.37 45.26
CA ALA A 62 -14.58 26.02 45.75
C ALA A 62 -15.49 25.57 46.90
N ALA A 63 -15.68 26.42 47.92
CA ALA A 63 -16.53 26.09 49.07
C ALA A 63 -17.99 25.82 48.68
N ARG A 64 -18.55 26.59 47.74
CA ARG A 64 -19.92 26.40 47.25
C ARG A 64 -20.06 25.12 46.43
N ILE A 65 -19.09 24.85 45.55
CA ILE A 65 -19.06 23.61 44.76
C ILE A 65 -18.97 22.39 45.70
N SER A 66 -18.05 22.38 46.66
CA SER A 66 -17.90 21.28 47.61
C SER A 66 -19.16 21.05 48.45
N ALA A 67 -19.85 22.12 48.87
CA ALA A 67 -21.12 22.00 49.59
C ALA A 67 -22.22 21.37 48.71
N GLU A 68 -22.29 21.72 47.43
CA GLU A 68 -23.26 21.15 46.49
C GLU A 68 -23.01 19.65 46.24
N PHE A 69 -21.74 19.25 46.06
CA PHE A 69 -21.34 17.84 46.00
C PHE A 69 -21.73 17.06 47.26
N ALA A 70 -21.43 17.60 48.44
CA ALA A 70 -21.76 16.98 49.72
C ALA A 70 -23.28 16.81 49.90
N SER A 71 -24.07 17.83 49.53
CA SER A 71 -25.53 17.78 49.61
C SER A 71 -26.17 16.70 48.73
N ALA A 72 -25.48 16.33 47.64
CA ALA A 72 -25.91 15.29 46.71
C ALA A 72 -25.31 13.90 47.02
N GLY A 73 -24.53 13.77 48.10
CA GLY A 73 -23.85 12.53 48.46
C GLY A 73 -22.74 12.11 47.49
N LEU A 74 -22.16 13.07 46.76
CA LEU A 74 -21.03 12.83 45.86
C LEU A 74 -19.70 13.06 46.58
N GLU A 75 -18.65 12.35 46.16
CA GLU A 75 -17.29 12.59 46.63
C GLU A 75 -16.81 14.00 46.27
N ALA A 76 -16.12 14.68 47.19
CA ALA A 76 -15.68 16.04 46.99
C ALA A 76 -14.66 16.14 45.83
N PRO A 77 -14.76 17.17 44.97
CA PRO A 77 -13.80 17.34 43.88
C PRO A 77 -12.41 17.74 44.38
N HIS A 78 -11.38 17.30 43.68
CA HIS A 78 -10.01 17.75 43.87
C HIS A 78 -9.74 19.04 43.10
N PHE A 79 -9.23 20.07 43.75
CA PHE A 79 -8.86 21.33 43.09
C PHE A 79 -7.39 21.31 42.69
N ALA A 80 -7.13 21.42 41.38
CA ALA A 80 -5.79 21.50 40.81
C ALA A 80 -5.42 22.97 40.54
N SER A 81 -4.30 23.41 41.12
CA SER A 81 -3.87 24.81 41.04
C SER A 81 -3.26 25.14 39.67
N LEU A 82 -3.84 26.13 38.99
CA LEU A 82 -3.28 26.75 37.80
C LEU A 82 -2.72 28.14 38.14
N GLN A 83 -1.61 28.50 37.50
CA GLN A 83 -1.08 29.86 37.50
C GLN A 83 -1.86 30.77 36.55
N ASP A 84 -1.70 32.08 36.70
CA ASP A 84 -2.33 33.09 35.83
C ASP A 84 -1.86 33.01 34.37
N GLY A 85 -0.68 32.44 34.11
CA GLY A 85 -0.12 32.29 32.76
C GLY A 85 0.40 33.61 32.18
N LYS A 86 0.85 34.52 33.04
CA LYS A 86 1.40 35.84 32.68
C LYS A 86 2.84 35.76 32.19
N THR A 87 3.55 34.68 32.52
CA THR A 87 4.93 34.44 32.12
C THR A 87 5.08 33.09 31.39
N PRO A 88 6.12 32.91 30.54
CA PRO A 88 6.39 31.61 29.91
C PRO A 88 6.59 30.47 30.92
N ALA A 89 7.18 30.75 32.09
CA ALA A 89 7.36 29.75 33.15
C ALA A 89 6.02 29.28 33.71
N GLU A 90 5.11 30.23 34.03
CA GLU A 90 3.75 29.91 34.49
C GLU A 90 2.96 29.11 33.44
N LEU A 91 3.14 29.39 32.14
CA LEU A 91 2.52 28.61 31.08
C LEU A 91 3.03 27.15 31.08
N TRP A 92 4.33 26.91 31.30
CA TRP A 92 4.89 25.56 31.40
C TRP A 92 4.45 24.81 32.68
N GLU A 93 4.26 25.53 33.78
CA GLU A 93 3.66 24.97 35.00
C GLU A 93 2.21 24.53 34.74
N ASN A 94 1.41 25.37 34.07
CA ASN A 94 0.06 25.04 33.65
C ASN A 94 0.05 23.83 32.70
N PHE A 95 0.99 23.76 31.75
CA PHE A 95 1.13 22.61 30.84
C PHE A 95 1.34 21.32 31.64
N SER A 96 2.28 21.33 32.57
CA SER A 96 2.64 20.17 33.39
C SER A 96 1.48 19.73 34.29
N CYS A 97 0.74 20.69 34.87
CA CYS A 97 -0.45 20.42 35.65
C CYS A 97 -1.54 19.73 34.81
N ILE A 98 -1.92 20.32 33.68
CA ILE A 98 -2.96 19.77 32.80
C ILE A 98 -2.54 18.41 32.25
N LYS A 99 -1.26 18.25 31.87
CA LYS A 99 -0.70 16.97 31.46
C LYS A 99 -0.91 15.94 32.56
N ALA A 100 -0.55 16.23 33.80
CA ALA A 100 -0.71 15.30 34.92
C ALA A 100 -2.19 14.95 35.23
N LEU A 101 -3.15 15.80 34.85
CA LEU A 101 -4.58 15.50 34.99
C LEU A 101 -5.07 14.52 33.90
N ILE A 102 -4.51 14.61 32.69
CA ILE A 102 -4.86 13.80 31.51
C ILE A 102 -4.06 12.48 31.46
N ASP A 103 -2.79 12.51 31.86
CA ASP A 103 -1.77 11.47 31.63
C ASP A 103 -1.69 10.44 32.77
N GLN A 104 -2.81 10.01 33.35
CA GLN A 104 -2.77 9.02 34.44
C GLN A 104 -3.24 7.64 34.01
N ALA A 105 -2.36 6.67 34.22
CA ALA A 105 -2.51 5.26 33.93
C ALA A 105 -3.66 4.53 34.66
N SER A 106 -4.37 5.20 35.59
CA SER A 106 -5.46 4.59 36.38
C SER A 106 -6.85 4.73 35.77
N ALA A 107 -7.08 5.72 34.89
CA ALA A 107 -8.41 5.98 34.32
C ALA A 107 -8.57 5.25 32.97
N ARG A 108 -9.72 4.60 32.78
CA ARG A 108 -10.06 3.95 31.49
C ARG A 108 -10.73 4.95 30.53
N SER A 109 -11.31 6.02 31.07
CA SER A 109 -11.97 7.09 30.32
C SER A 109 -11.76 8.43 31.02
N ILE A 110 -11.62 9.49 30.23
CA ILE A 110 -11.47 10.87 30.70
C ILE A 110 -12.52 11.73 30.01
N VAL A 111 -13.26 12.51 30.79
CA VAL A 111 -14.14 13.57 30.28
C VAL A 111 -13.50 14.91 30.61
N LEU A 112 -13.14 15.67 29.58
CA LEU A 112 -12.55 16.98 29.66
C LEU A 112 -13.61 18.05 29.37
N ASP A 113 -14.03 18.74 30.41
CA ASP A 113 -14.98 19.84 30.35
C ASP A 113 -14.25 21.18 30.18
N ILE A 114 -14.46 21.83 29.03
CA ILE A 114 -13.84 23.11 28.68
C ILE A 114 -14.75 24.33 28.86
N THR A 115 -15.91 24.17 29.53
CA THR A 115 -16.97 25.19 29.62
C THR A 115 -16.52 26.51 30.27
N HIS A 116 -15.87 26.47 31.43
CA HIS A 116 -15.50 27.67 32.18
C HIS A 116 -14.01 28.00 32.12
N GLY A 117 -13.31 27.48 31.10
CA GLY A 117 -11.91 27.85 30.87
C GLY A 117 -11.77 29.34 30.50
N PHE A 118 -10.87 30.06 31.15
CA PHE A 118 -10.63 31.47 30.88
C PHE A 118 -9.83 31.66 29.58
N ARG A 119 -10.40 32.40 28.60
CA ARG A 119 -9.76 32.87 27.34
C ARG A 119 -8.93 31.82 26.59
N SER A 120 -7.67 31.60 26.99
CA SER A 120 -6.73 30.67 26.36
C SER A 120 -6.78 29.24 26.92
N GLN A 121 -7.39 29.00 28.08
CA GLN A 121 -7.34 27.69 28.75
C GLN A 121 -7.96 26.54 27.93
N PRO A 122 -9.12 26.67 27.27
CA PRO A 122 -9.65 25.61 26.40
C PRO A 122 -8.73 25.28 25.22
N PHE A 123 -8.15 26.31 24.58
CA PHE A 123 -7.17 26.13 23.51
C PHE A 123 -5.91 25.41 24.03
N PHE A 124 -5.44 25.82 25.20
CA PHE A 124 -4.26 25.26 25.85
C PHE A 124 -4.49 23.80 26.27
N ALA A 125 -5.66 23.48 26.82
CA ALA A 125 -6.05 22.11 27.15
C ALA A 125 -6.11 21.21 25.91
N GLY A 126 -6.61 21.73 24.78
CA GLY A 126 -6.55 21.04 23.48
C GLY A 126 -5.11 20.72 23.06
N ALA A 127 -4.20 21.68 23.17
CA ALA A 127 -2.78 21.48 22.83
C ALA A 127 -2.10 20.44 23.74
N VAL A 128 -2.37 20.47 25.05
CA VAL A 128 -1.86 19.48 26.00
C VAL A 128 -2.41 18.08 25.68
N LEU A 129 -3.72 17.97 25.40
CA LEU A 129 -4.34 16.70 25.02
C LEU A 129 -3.70 16.12 23.76
N SER A 130 -3.51 16.94 22.71
CA SER A 130 -2.82 16.52 21.49
C SER A 130 -1.39 16.05 21.78
N PHE A 131 -0.65 16.75 22.64
CA PHE A 131 0.70 16.34 23.03
C PHE A 131 0.69 14.98 23.74
N VAL A 132 -0.16 14.80 24.77
CA VAL A 132 -0.24 13.55 25.54
C VAL A 132 -0.59 12.36 24.63
N ARG A 133 -1.55 12.55 23.71
CA ARG A 133 -1.90 11.53 22.72
C ARG A 133 -0.74 11.22 21.77
N ALA A 134 -0.01 12.22 21.31
CA ALA A 134 1.10 12.05 20.37
C ALA A 134 2.29 11.26 20.97
N ILE A 135 2.58 11.45 22.26
CA ILE A 135 3.67 10.75 22.95
C ILE A 135 3.25 9.38 23.54
N GLY A 136 2.00 8.96 23.33
CA GLY A 136 1.47 7.70 23.88
C GLY A 136 1.26 7.72 25.40
N GLY A 137 1.04 8.90 25.98
CA GLY A 137 0.88 9.06 27.43
C GLY A 137 -0.46 8.51 27.99
N THR A 138 -1.49 8.37 27.15
CA THR A 138 -2.78 7.83 27.59
C THR A 138 -3.40 6.89 26.56
N ASP A 139 -3.79 5.70 27.03
CA ASP A 139 -4.66 4.76 26.32
C ASP A 139 -6.14 5.00 26.63
N ALA A 140 -6.45 5.99 27.49
CA ALA A 140 -7.82 6.26 27.94
C ALA A 140 -8.65 6.92 26.83
N GLU A 141 -9.91 6.49 26.70
CA GLU A 141 -10.87 7.17 25.84
C GLU A 141 -11.11 8.58 26.38
N THR A 142 -10.73 9.62 25.64
CA THR A 142 -10.91 11.01 26.08
C THR A 142 -12.07 11.65 25.33
N GLU A 143 -13.09 12.07 26.05
CA GLU A 143 -14.20 12.87 25.55
C GLU A 143 -14.00 14.34 25.92
N VAL A 144 -14.27 15.25 24.98
CA VAL A 144 -14.24 16.69 25.23
C VAL A 144 -15.67 17.21 25.20
N VAL A 145 -16.08 17.93 26.24
CA VAL A 145 -17.44 18.47 26.37
C VAL A 145 -17.44 19.96 26.65
N TYR A 146 -18.48 20.63 26.18
CA TYR A 146 -18.70 22.06 26.37
C TYR A 146 -20.18 22.34 26.60
N ALA A 147 -20.53 22.93 27.73
CA ALA A 147 -21.88 23.43 27.97
C ALA A 147 -22.06 24.80 27.33
N ALA A 148 -22.87 24.86 26.27
CA ALA A 148 -23.08 26.07 25.50
C ALA A 148 -24.13 26.96 26.18
N TYR A 149 -23.72 27.66 27.24
CA TYR A 149 -24.59 28.54 28.02
C TYR A 149 -25.30 29.63 27.18
N ASP A 150 -24.62 30.11 26.13
CA ASP A 150 -25.18 31.09 25.19
C ASP A 150 -26.23 30.49 24.25
N ALA A 151 -26.23 29.16 24.08
CA ALA A 151 -27.22 28.41 23.30
C ALA A 151 -28.41 27.93 24.15
N ARG A 152 -28.56 28.44 25.38
CA ARG A 152 -29.67 28.04 26.25
C ARG A 152 -31.03 28.41 25.64
N THR A 153 -31.98 27.52 25.80
CA THR A 153 -33.36 27.70 25.33
C THR A 153 -34.15 28.65 26.24
N ALA A 154 -35.34 29.06 25.79
CA ALA A 154 -36.24 29.94 26.56
C ALA A 154 -36.65 29.37 27.93
N ASP A 155 -36.70 28.04 28.07
CA ASP A 155 -36.96 27.32 29.32
C ASP A 155 -35.69 27.05 30.14
N ASN A 156 -34.62 27.83 29.90
CA ASN A 156 -33.35 27.79 30.62
C ASN A 156 -32.64 26.43 30.56
N ARG A 157 -32.77 25.70 29.44
CA ARG A 157 -32.02 24.47 29.19
C ARG A 157 -30.75 24.79 28.43
N THR A 158 -29.61 24.49 29.04
CA THR A 158 -28.28 24.67 28.44
C THR A 158 -27.80 23.33 27.86
N PRO A 159 -27.59 23.22 26.54
CA PRO A 159 -27.10 21.98 25.95
C PRO A 159 -25.61 21.77 26.25
N ILE A 160 -25.24 20.53 26.56
CA ILE A 160 -23.85 20.05 26.61
C ILE A 160 -23.52 19.42 25.26
N TRP A 161 -22.56 20.01 24.55
CA TRP A 161 -22.06 19.52 23.29
C TRP A 161 -20.85 18.61 23.52
N ASN A 162 -20.82 17.48 22.80
CA ASN A 162 -19.64 16.64 22.69
C ASN A 162 -18.77 17.15 21.54
N LEU A 163 -17.60 17.68 21.87
CA LEU A 163 -16.63 18.27 20.93
C LEU A 163 -15.47 17.33 20.62
N THR A 164 -15.55 16.07 21.03
CA THR A 164 -14.46 15.08 20.85
C THR A 164 -14.00 14.97 19.40
N LEU A 165 -14.92 15.07 18.44
CA LEU A 165 -14.60 15.02 17.01
C LEU A 165 -13.58 16.09 16.59
N PHE A 166 -13.60 17.28 17.19
CA PHE A 166 -12.65 18.35 16.88
C PHE A 166 -11.25 18.04 17.41
N ALA A 167 -11.16 17.43 18.61
CA ALA A 167 -9.89 16.94 19.14
C ALA A 167 -9.34 15.77 18.29
N ASP A 168 -10.22 14.88 17.86
CA ASP A 168 -9.86 13.74 17.00
C ASP A 168 -9.48 14.18 15.58
N LEU A 169 -9.97 15.32 15.08
CA LEU A 169 -9.64 15.79 13.74
C LEU A 169 -8.14 16.04 13.55
N VAL A 170 -7.46 16.57 14.55
CA VAL A 170 -6.00 16.81 14.53
C VAL A 170 -5.25 15.50 14.35
N ASP A 171 -5.64 14.53 15.15
CA ASP A 171 -5.15 13.17 15.20
C ASP A 171 -5.36 12.42 13.86
N TRP A 172 -6.56 12.54 13.29
CA TRP A 172 -6.90 11.99 11.98
C TRP A 172 -6.09 12.64 10.88
N THR A 173 -5.97 13.96 10.90
CA THR A 173 -5.20 14.71 9.91
C THR A 173 -3.72 14.30 9.93
N HIS A 174 -3.14 14.12 11.12
CA HIS A 174 -1.77 13.64 11.25
C HIS A 174 -1.61 12.20 10.72
N ALA A 175 -2.52 11.30 11.08
CA ALA A 175 -2.50 9.91 10.60
C ALA A 175 -2.66 9.83 9.07
N ILE A 176 -3.58 10.61 8.50
CA ILE A 176 -3.79 10.68 7.04
C ILE A 176 -2.52 11.23 6.37
N ARG A 177 -1.91 12.30 6.89
CA ARG A 177 -0.65 12.82 6.35
C ARG A 177 0.47 11.79 6.41
N GLN A 178 0.60 11.06 7.51
CA GLN A 178 1.57 9.96 7.61
C GLN A 178 1.37 8.92 6.49
N LEU A 179 0.12 8.52 6.24
CA LEU A 179 -0.18 7.63 5.10
C LEU A 179 0.21 8.27 3.77
N LEU A 180 -0.20 9.53 3.53
CA LEU A 180 0.06 10.22 2.26
C LEU A 180 1.55 10.44 1.98
N ASP A 181 2.36 10.60 3.02
CA ASP A 181 3.80 10.87 2.92
C ASP A 181 4.64 9.58 2.92
N THR A 182 4.17 8.49 3.52
CA THR A 182 4.98 7.26 3.72
C THR A 182 4.38 5.98 3.10
N GLY A 183 3.08 5.97 2.82
CA GLY A 183 2.34 4.79 2.39
C GLY A 183 1.92 3.85 3.53
N ASP A 184 2.23 4.17 4.79
CA ASP A 184 1.84 3.37 5.96
C ASP A 184 0.48 3.80 6.50
N ALA A 185 -0.52 2.92 6.40
CA ALA A 185 -1.87 3.23 6.82
C ALA A 185 -2.23 2.73 8.23
N ARG A 186 -1.29 2.10 8.96
CA ARG A 186 -1.60 1.47 10.26
C ARG A 186 -2.21 2.45 11.26
N ALA A 187 -1.74 3.70 11.27
CA ALA A 187 -2.27 4.75 12.15
C ALA A 187 -3.73 5.10 11.82
N VAL A 188 -4.05 5.26 10.53
CA VAL A 188 -5.40 5.58 10.05
C VAL A 188 -6.33 4.38 10.25
N ALA A 189 -5.88 3.16 9.96
CA ALA A 189 -6.67 1.94 10.14
C ALA A 189 -7.08 1.74 11.61
N ARG A 190 -6.14 1.87 12.56
CA ARG A 190 -6.46 1.78 14.00
C ARG A 190 -7.51 2.81 14.44
N ARG A 191 -7.43 4.03 13.91
CA ARG A 191 -8.40 5.10 14.21
C ARG A 191 -9.77 4.82 13.58
N ALA A 192 -9.79 4.36 12.33
CA ALA A 192 -11.02 3.95 11.64
C ALA A 192 -11.71 2.80 12.38
N GLU A 193 -10.94 1.82 12.85
CA GLU A 193 -11.45 0.70 13.63
C GLU A 193 -12.01 1.16 14.99
N TYR A 194 -11.28 2.01 15.70
CA TYR A 194 -11.72 2.58 16.98
C TYR A 194 -13.04 3.36 16.84
N LEU A 195 -13.10 4.31 15.90
CA LEU A 195 -14.32 5.07 15.63
C LEU A 195 -15.45 4.16 15.13
N GLY A 196 -15.13 3.22 14.24
CA GLY A 196 -16.09 2.25 13.71
C GLY A 196 -16.75 1.40 14.79
N ARG A 197 -16.03 1.01 15.84
CA ARG A 197 -16.62 0.31 17.00
C ARG A 197 -17.61 1.19 17.76
N ARG A 198 -17.27 2.46 18.00
CA ARG A 198 -18.16 3.41 18.71
C ARG A 198 -19.42 3.71 17.90
N VAL A 199 -19.27 4.06 16.63
CA VAL A 199 -20.39 4.40 15.74
C VAL A 199 -21.30 3.19 15.54
N LEU A 200 -20.76 1.99 15.36
CA LEU A 200 -21.57 0.78 15.23
C LEU A 200 -22.37 0.48 16.49
N LYS A 201 -21.78 0.68 17.67
CA LYS A 201 -22.48 0.52 18.95
C LYS A 201 -23.63 1.51 19.08
N GLN A 202 -23.38 2.80 18.82
CA GLN A 202 -24.42 3.84 18.84
C GLN A 202 -25.55 3.55 17.86
N TRP A 203 -25.22 3.11 16.65
CA TRP A 203 -26.19 2.71 15.65
C TRP A 203 -27.04 1.52 16.11
N ALA A 204 -26.42 0.51 16.75
CA ALA A 204 -27.14 -0.63 17.30
C ALA A 204 -28.05 -0.24 18.48
N ASP A 205 -27.55 0.56 19.41
CA ASP A 205 -28.27 1.05 20.59
C ASP A 205 -29.46 1.95 20.18
N ALA A 206 -29.35 2.67 19.07
CA ALA A 206 -30.43 3.48 18.47
C ALA A 206 -31.46 2.65 17.69
N GLY A 207 -31.41 1.32 17.73
CA GLY A 207 -32.36 0.45 17.03
C GLY A 207 -32.06 0.24 15.55
N ARG A 208 -30.80 0.40 15.13
CA ARG A 208 -30.32 0.18 13.74
C ARG A 208 -30.99 1.06 12.68
N PRO A 209 -31.03 2.39 12.86
CA PRO A 209 -31.68 3.29 11.90
C PRO A 209 -30.88 3.39 10.59
N GLY A 210 -31.55 3.27 9.45
CA GLY A 210 -30.93 3.50 8.13
C GLY A 210 -29.82 2.49 7.76
N GLN A 211 -28.83 2.95 6.97
CA GLN A 211 -27.72 2.11 6.51
C GLN A 211 -26.68 1.90 7.62
N GLN A 212 -26.12 0.70 7.69
CA GLN A 212 -25.05 0.38 8.62
C GLN A 212 -23.77 1.19 8.30
N PRO A 213 -23.08 1.75 9.31
CA PRO A 213 -21.81 2.48 9.11
C PRO A 213 -20.72 1.63 8.43
N ARG A 214 -20.09 2.17 7.38
CA ARG A 214 -19.10 1.43 6.55
C ARG A 214 -17.64 1.59 6.99
N LEU A 215 -17.37 2.18 8.16
CA LEU A 215 -15.99 2.47 8.62
C LEU A 215 -15.11 1.22 8.71
N ARG A 216 -15.70 0.05 9.01
CA ARG A 216 -14.96 -1.23 9.08
C ARG A 216 -14.44 -1.66 7.71
N GLU A 217 -15.26 -1.52 6.67
CA GLU A 217 -14.87 -1.85 5.30
C GLU A 217 -13.72 -0.94 4.84
N PHE A 218 -13.84 0.36 5.10
CA PHE A 218 -12.77 1.33 4.87
C PHE A 218 -11.49 0.98 5.62
N SER A 219 -11.58 0.69 6.93
CA SER A 219 -10.43 0.30 7.74
C SER A 219 -9.73 -0.95 7.19
N LYS A 220 -10.49 -1.95 6.74
CA LYS A 220 -9.93 -3.17 6.16
C LYS A 220 -9.29 -2.90 4.80
N ALA A 221 -9.97 -2.20 3.89
CA ALA A 221 -9.42 -1.88 2.57
C ALA A 221 -8.12 -1.07 2.67
N LEU A 222 -8.06 -0.18 3.66
CA LEU A 222 -6.88 0.61 3.97
C LEU A 222 -5.71 -0.25 4.47
N ALA A 223 -5.96 -1.19 5.38
CA ALA A 223 -4.95 -2.13 5.87
C ALA A 223 -4.43 -3.03 4.74
N ASP A 224 -5.34 -3.65 3.97
CA ASP A 224 -4.98 -4.52 2.84
C ASP A 224 -4.12 -3.76 1.80
N PHE A 225 -4.49 -2.51 1.45
CA PHE A 225 -3.71 -1.68 0.54
C PHE A 225 -2.32 -1.35 1.11
N SER A 226 -2.25 -0.97 2.39
CA SER A 226 -0.99 -0.66 3.06
C SER A 226 -0.06 -1.86 3.09
N ASP A 227 -0.56 -3.05 3.43
CA ASP A 227 0.24 -4.27 3.50
C ASP A 227 0.80 -4.63 2.12
N ALA A 228 -0.04 -4.57 1.07
CA ALA A 228 0.38 -4.82 -0.30
C ALA A 228 1.39 -3.78 -0.79
N LEU A 229 1.21 -2.49 -0.45
CA LEU A 229 2.13 -1.41 -0.80
C LEU A 229 3.47 -1.55 -0.08
N VAL A 230 3.46 -1.84 1.23
CA VAL A 230 4.67 -2.03 2.04
C VAL A 230 5.47 -3.24 1.58
N THR A 231 4.81 -4.33 1.18
CA THR A 231 5.46 -5.58 0.78
C THR A 231 5.62 -5.75 -0.74
N VAL A 232 5.30 -4.72 -1.54
CA VAL A 232 5.45 -4.68 -3.00
C VAL A 232 4.70 -5.82 -3.72
N ARG A 233 3.46 -6.10 -3.27
CA ARG A 233 2.58 -7.07 -3.94
C ARG A 233 1.83 -6.38 -5.08
N ILE A 234 2.50 -6.21 -6.22
CA ILE A 234 1.96 -5.52 -7.42
C ILE A 234 0.66 -6.17 -7.90
N GLY A 235 0.58 -7.50 -7.91
CA GLY A 235 -0.64 -8.24 -8.25
C GLY A 235 -1.82 -7.84 -7.35
N ASP A 236 -1.64 -7.89 -6.03
CA ASP A 236 -2.70 -7.51 -5.07
C ASP A 236 -3.11 -6.03 -5.17
N LEU A 237 -2.15 -5.14 -5.46
CA LEU A 237 -2.39 -3.71 -5.61
C LEU A 237 -3.21 -3.38 -6.86
N LEU A 238 -2.88 -4.00 -8.00
CA LEU A 238 -3.37 -3.57 -9.32
C LEU A 238 -4.41 -4.51 -9.90
N LEU A 239 -4.28 -5.83 -9.71
CA LEU A 239 -5.11 -6.84 -10.33
C LEU A 239 -6.23 -7.31 -9.40
N ALA A 240 -7.37 -7.69 -9.98
CA ALA A 240 -8.41 -8.39 -9.25
C ALA A 240 -7.93 -9.79 -8.86
N ALA A 241 -8.06 -10.18 -7.59
CA ALA A 241 -7.55 -11.47 -7.11
C ALA A 241 -8.31 -12.67 -7.70
N LYS A 242 -7.77 -13.87 -7.46
CA LYS A 242 -8.25 -15.18 -7.91
C LYS A 242 -9.75 -15.49 -7.65
N ASP A 243 -10.39 -14.79 -6.71
CA ASP A 243 -11.81 -14.92 -6.35
C ASP A 243 -12.72 -13.79 -6.89
N ARG A 244 -12.28 -13.04 -7.93
CA ARG A 244 -12.95 -11.84 -8.47
C ARG A 244 -13.08 -10.68 -7.47
N LEU A 245 -12.36 -10.71 -6.36
CA LEU A 245 -12.26 -9.56 -5.48
C LEU A 245 -11.53 -8.43 -6.21
N PRO A 246 -12.05 -7.19 -6.22
CA PRO A 246 -11.34 -6.05 -6.78
C PRO A 246 -9.95 -5.89 -6.18
N SER A 247 -9.02 -5.29 -6.92
CA SER A 247 -7.66 -5.00 -6.43
C SER A 247 -7.69 -4.16 -5.15
N ALA A 248 -6.64 -4.25 -4.33
CA ALA A 248 -6.56 -3.49 -3.09
C ALA A 248 -6.71 -1.98 -3.33
N SER A 249 -6.17 -1.46 -4.44
CA SER A 249 -6.34 -0.06 -4.84
C SER A 249 -7.80 0.29 -5.16
N LYS A 250 -8.52 -0.56 -5.88
CA LYS A 250 -9.94 -0.35 -6.20
C LYS A 250 -10.82 -0.42 -4.95
N ARG A 251 -10.62 -1.44 -4.10
CA ARG A 251 -11.34 -1.56 -2.81
C ARG A 251 -11.14 -0.32 -1.93
N LEU A 252 -9.90 0.18 -1.85
CA LEU A 252 -9.62 1.38 -1.06
C LEU A 252 -10.27 2.63 -1.67
N ALA A 253 -10.16 2.84 -2.98
CA ALA A 253 -10.77 4.00 -3.65
C ALA A 253 -12.29 4.03 -3.45
N ASP A 254 -12.96 2.89 -3.63
CA ASP A 254 -14.42 2.77 -3.48
C ASP A 254 -14.85 2.99 -2.01
N ALA A 255 -14.13 2.37 -1.06
CA ALA A 255 -14.42 2.54 0.37
C ALA A 255 -14.16 3.98 0.86
N ALA A 256 -13.10 4.62 0.37
CA ALA A 256 -12.79 6.01 0.69
C ALA A 256 -13.87 6.96 0.14
N ALA A 257 -14.32 6.74 -1.11
CA ALA A 257 -15.39 7.54 -1.71
C ALA A 257 -16.71 7.40 -0.95
N ALA A 258 -17.06 6.17 -0.53
CA ALA A 258 -18.26 5.89 0.26
C ALA A 258 -18.24 6.61 1.62
N ILE A 259 -17.15 6.49 2.37
CA ILE A 259 -17.00 7.16 3.67
C ILE A 259 -16.96 8.68 3.51
N ARG A 260 -16.31 9.21 2.47
CA ARG A 260 -16.30 10.65 2.22
C ARG A 260 -17.72 11.20 2.04
N ALA A 261 -18.57 10.49 1.30
CA ALA A 261 -19.96 10.91 1.09
C ALA A 261 -20.76 10.95 2.41
N GLU A 262 -20.54 9.98 3.32
CA GLU A 262 -21.14 9.97 4.66
C GLU A 262 -20.66 11.12 5.54
N LEU A 263 -19.36 11.43 5.47
CA LEU A 263 -18.72 12.47 6.29
C LEU A 263 -18.91 13.88 5.74
N ALA A 264 -19.28 14.05 4.46
CA ALA A 264 -19.47 15.37 3.87
C ALA A 264 -20.51 16.23 4.61
N VAL A 265 -21.47 15.60 5.30
CA VAL A 265 -22.48 16.29 6.11
C VAL A 265 -22.10 16.34 7.59
N THR A 266 -21.53 15.26 8.12
CA THR A 266 -21.34 15.06 9.57
C THR A 266 -19.97 15.49 10.08
N ALA A 267 -18.94 15.44 9.22
CA ALA A 267 -17.58 15.87 9.51
C ALA A 267 -16.87 16.38 8.23
N PRO A 268 -17.32 17.52 7.64
CA PRO A 268 -16.82 18.00 6.35
C PRO A 268 -15.28 18.11 6.26
N PRO A 269 -14.56 18.61 7.29
CA PRO A 269 -13.10 18.67 7.25
C PRO A 269 -12.42 17.30 7.15
N LEU A 270 -13.01 16.26 7.75
CA LEU A 270 -12.49 14.90 7.64
C LEU A 270 -12.75 14.32 6.25
N ALA A 271 -13.90 14.64 5.65
CA ALA A 271 -14.20 14.28 4.27
C ALA A 271 -13.18 14.88 3.27
N GLU A 272 -12.78 16.14 3.49
CA GLU A 272 -11.72 16.79 2.70
C GLU A 272 -10.37 16.08 2.87
N ALA A 273 -9.98 15.78 4.12
CA ALA A 273 -8.73 15.07 4.39
C ALA A 273 -8.66 13.69 3.72
N LEU A 274 -9.79 12.96 3.67
CA LEU A 274 -9.87 11.63 3.02
C LEU A 274 -9.77 11.69 1.49
N ALA A 275 -10.02 12.84 0.86
CA ALA A 275 -9.89 12.98 -0.59
C ALA A 275 -8.47 12.66 -1.08
N GLY A 276 -7.45 12.92 -0.26
CA GLY A 276 -6.07 12.56 -0.56
C GLY A 276 -5.85 11.04 -0.69
N ILE A 277 -6.55 10.23 0.12
CA ILE A 277 -6.44 8.75 0.08
C ILE A 277 -7.05 8.22 -1.22
N GLU A 278 -8.21 8.73 -1.62
CA GLU A 278 -8.81 8.38 -2.90
C GLU A 278 -7.90 8.80 -4.08
N ALA A 279 -7.33 10.00 -4.02
CA ALA A 279 -6.40 10.49 -5.05
C ALA A 279 -5.10 9.67 -5.12
N MET A 280 -4.66 9.07 -4.02
CA MET A 280 -3.53 8.13 -3.98
C MET A 280 -3.87 6.81 -4.68
N ALA A 281 -5.04 6.23 -4.39
CA ALA A 281 -5.41 4.89 -4.85
C ALA A 281 -5.97 4.87 -6.29
N ARG A 282 -6.74 5.90 -6.68
CA ARG A 282 -7.46 5.93 -7.96
C ARG A 282 -6.56 5.75 -9.21
N PRO A 283 -5.37 6.37 -9.32
CA PRO A 283 -4.50 6.17 -10.47
C PRO A 283 -4.05 4.72 -10.67
N LEU A 284 -4.08 3.89 -9.62
CA LEU A 284 -3.65 2.50 -9.62
C LEU A 284 -4.76 1.53 -10.04
N ILE A 285 -6.00 1.99 -10.16
CA ILE A 285 -7.12 1.15 -10.57
C ILE A 285 -6.89 0.70 -12.01
N LEU A 286 -7.02 -0.60 -12.23
CA LEU A 286 -6.92 -1.28 -13.50
C LEU A 286 -8.14 -2.21 -13.60
N GLU A 287 -8.95 -2.05 -14.62
CA GLU A 287 -10.16 -2.88 -14.80
C GLU A 287 -9.84 -4.22 -15.46
N GLN A 288 -8.71 -4.29 -16.19
CA GLN A 288 -8.21 -5.53 -16.79
C GLN A 288 -7.51 -6.43 -15.78
N ASP A 289 -7.37 -7.70 -16.12
CA ASP A 289 -6.81 -8.73 -15.24
C ASP A 289 -5.35 -9.08 -15.54
N HIS A 290 -4.66 -8.24 -16.32
CA HIS A 290 -3.26 -8.40 -16.71
C HIS A 290 -2.55 -7.05 -16.91
N LEU A 291 -1.21 -7.03 -16.84
CA LEU A 291 -0.41 -5.79 -16.93
C LEU A 291 0.14 -5.50 -18.34
N ALA A 292 0.04 -6.45 -19.28
CA ALA A 292 0.55 -6.31 -20.66
C ALA A 292 -0.17 -5.27 -21.54
N SER A 293 -1.19 -4.56 -21.03
CA SER A 293 -1.96 -3.58 -21.80
C SER A 293 -1.49 -2.15 -21.61
N ALA A 294 -2.00 -1.22 -22.44
CA ALA A 294 -1.80 0.22 -22.23
C ALA A 294 -2.34 0.70 -20.87
N GLU A 295 -3.44 0.10 -20.38
CA GLU A 295 -4.00 0.40 -19.06
C GLU A 295 -3.10 -0.17 -17.95
N GLY A 296 -2.57 -1.38 -18.14
CA GLY A 296 -1.59 -2.00 -17.25
C GLY A 296 -0.31 -1.17 -17.14
N LYS A 297 0.23 -0.69 -18.27
CA LYS A 297 1.35 0.27 -18.31
C LYS A 297 1.05 1.52 -17.49
N ARG A 298 -0.12 2.13 -17.69
CA ARG A 298 -0.55 3.33 -16.95
C ARG A 298 -0.59 3.06 -15.45
N ALA A 299 -1.17 1.94 -15.03
CA ALA A 299 -1.26 1.56 -13.62
C ALA A 299 0.13 1.30 -13.00
N MET A 300 1.02 0.63 -13.73
CA MET A 300 2.41 0.40 -13.32
C MET A 300 3.21 1.70 -13.21
N ALA A 301 3.05 2.62 -14.16
CA ALA A 301 3.69 3.93 -14.11
C ALA A 301 3.19 4.75 -12.90
N ALA A 302 1.88 4.72 -12.66
CA ALA A 302 1.27 5.36 -11.49
C ALA A 302 1.79 4.75 -10.17
N LEU A 303 1.99 3.43 -10.11
CA LEU A 303 2.56 2.75 -8.95
C LEU A 303 4.02 3.14 -8.71
N ALA A 304 4.85 3.15 -9.75
CA ALA A 304 6.22 3.61 -9.67
C ALA A 304 6.31 5.08 -9.21
N ARG A 305 5.45 5.94 -9.76
CA ARG A 305 5.34 7.35 -9.37
C ARG A 305 4.87 7.50 -7.92
N LEU A 306 3.96 6.66 -7.45
CA LEU A 306 3.55 6.63 -6.05
C LEU A 306 4.73 6.29 -5.15
N TYR A 307 5.42 5.18 -5.39
CA TYR A 307 6.60 4.79 -4.60
C TYR A 307 7.67 5.88 -4.58
N TRP A 308 7.96 6.50 -5.73
CA TRP A 308 8.92 7.60 -5.81
C TRP A 308 8.50 8.80 -4.95
N ARG A 309 7.22 9.21 -4.99
CA ARG A 309 6.70 10.32 -4.16
C ARG A 309 6.78 10.03 -2.67
N LEU A 310 6.60 8.77 -2.28
CA LEU A 310 6.73 8.31 -0.90
C LEU A 310 8.19 8.18 -0.43
N GLY A 311 9.18 8.49 -1.29
CA GLY A 311 10.60 8.30 -1.00
C GLY A 311 11.05 6.82 -0.99
N ARG A 312 10.21 5.91 -1.52
CA ARG A 312 10.42 4.46 -1.56
C ARG A 312 11.09 4.04 -2.87
N TYR A 313 12.34 4.46 -3.02
CA TYR A 313 13.07 4.39 -4.29
C TYR A 313 13.37 2.96 -4.75
N ALA A 314 13.60 2.02 -3.82
CA ALA A 314 13.82 0.61 -4.16
C ALA A 314 12.57 0.02 -4.82
N GLU A 315 11.41 0.26 -4.20
CA GLU A 315 10.11 -0.22 -4.64
C GLU A 315 9.67 0.45 -5.94
N ALA A 316 10.00 1.74 -6.14
CA ALA A 316 9.82 2.41 -7.42
C ALA A 316 10.64 1.72 -8.53
N GLY A 317 11.90 1.36 -8.24
CA GLY A 317 12.75 0.61 -9.17
C GLY A 317 12.19 -0.78 -9.50
N ILE A 318 11.64 -1.50 -8.52
CA ILE A 318 10.96 -2.78 -8.73
C ILE A 318 9.75 -2.60 -9.64
N ALA A 319 8.84 -1.68 -9.32
CA ALA A 319 7.65 -1.41 -10.14
C ALA A 319 8.01 -1.03 -11.58
N LEU A 320 9.04 -0.21 -11.78
CA LEU A 320 9.52 0.13 -13.13
C LEU A 320 10.08 -1.08 -13.87
N ARG A 321 10.93 -1.88 -13.23
CA ARG A 321 11.52 -3.08 -13.84
C ARG A 321 10.42 -4.03 -14.28
N GLU A 322 9.47 -4.33 -13.41
CA GLU A 322 8.34 -5.20 -13.72
C GLU A 322 7.44 -4.61 -14.80
N GLY A 323 7.24 -3.29 -14.80
CA GLY A 323 6.47 -2.58 -15.83
C GLY A 323 7.09 -2.68 -17.21
N TRP A 324 8.40 -2.41 -17.33
CA TRP A 324 9.13 -2.53 -18.59
C TRP A 324 9.08 -3.95 -19.14
N VAL A 325 9.29 -4.96 -18.30
CA VAL A 325 9.21 -6.33 -18.82
C VAL A 325 7.78 -6.70 -19.24
N SER A 326 6.76 -6.21 -18.52
CA SER A 326 5.36 -6.45 -18.88
C SER A 326 5.00 -5.91 -20.27
N LEU A 327 5.73 -4.91 -20.80
CA LEU A 327 5.54 -4.43 -22.18
C LEU A 327 5.97 -5.43 -23.26
N HIS A 328 6.81 -6.41 -22.90
CA HIS A 328 7.28 -7.47 -23.80
C HIS A 328 6.58 -8.81 -23.54
N ALA A 329 5.63 -8.85 -22.62
CA ALA A 329 5.02 -10.07 -22.12
C ALA A 329 3.60 -10.25 -22.66
N ASP A 330 3.24 -11.49 -22.95
CA ASP A 330 1.84 -11.85 -23.20
C ASP A 330 1.03 -11.80 -21.88
N PRO A 331 -0.31 -11.62 -21.94
CA PRO A 331 -1.15 -11.47 -20.75
C PRO A 331 -0.88 -12.50 -19.64
N PRO A 332 -0.80 -13.83 -19.88
CA PRO A 332 -0.56 -14.81 -18.81
C PRO A 332 0.73 -14.60 -18.02
N ALA A 333 1.77 -14.01 -18.62
CA ALA A 333 3.04 -13.70 -17.94
C ALA A 333 2.98 -12.43 -17.09
N THR A 334 1.84 -11.72 -17.07
CA THR A 334 1.67 -10.44 -16.37
C THR A 334 0.58 -10.49 -15.29
N ARG A 335 0.27 -11.71 -14.81
CA ARG A 335 -0.78 -11.99 -13.82
C ARG A 335 -0.21 -12.66 -12.56
N PRO A 336 0.74 -12.02 -11.85
CA PRO A 336 1.37 -12.66 -10.69
C PRO A 336 0.31 -13.05 -9.64
N GLY A 337 0.37 -14.30 -9.17
CA GLY A 337 -0.57 -14.86 -8.19
C GLY A 337 -1.81 -15.54 -8.78
N PHE A 338 -1.99 -15.54 -10.10
CA PHE A 338 -3.03 -16.30 -10.79
C PHE A 338 -2.56 -17.72 -11.11
N ASP A 339 -3.51 -18.66 -11.22
CA ASP A 339 -3.21 -20.07 -11.54
C ASP A 339 -2.67 -20.28 -12.96
N ASP A 340 -3.04 -19.39 -13.88
CA ASP A 340 -2.61 -19.40 -15.27
C ASP A 340 -1.35 -18.54 -15.50
N TYR A 341 -0.65 -18.14 -14.42
CA TYR A 341 0.61 -17.41 -14.55
C TYR A 341 1.68 -18.27 -15.23
N ASP A 342 2.16 -17.84 -16.40
CA ASP A 342 3.12 -18.60 -17.20
C ASP A 342 4.55 -18.08 -17.02
N GLU A 343 5.33 -18.83 -16.23
CA GLU A 343 6.74 -18.54 -15.96
C GLU A 343 7.61 -18.58 -17.23
N ARG A 344 7.29 -19.43 -18.20
CA ARG A 344 8.09 -19.56 -19.44
C ARG A 344 7.89 -18.34 -20.35
N LEU A 345 6.65 -17.87 -20.47
CA LEU A 345 6.34 -16.63 -21.18
C LEU A 345 6.96 -15.43 -20.45
N ARG A 346 6.95 -15.44 -19.10
CA ARG A 346 7.62 -14.42 -18.29
C ARG A 346 9.12 -14.36 -18.59
N GLU A 347 9.81 -15.49 -18.56
CA GLU A 347 11.25 -15.57 -18.87
C GLU A 347 11.57 -15.08 -20.29
N ARG A 348 10.71 -15.36 -21.28
CA ARG A 348 10.90 -14.86 -22.65
C ARG A 348 10.83 -13.33 -22.69
N ALA A 349 9.85 -12.74 -22.01
CA ALA A 349 9.72 -11.29 -21.91
C ALA A 349 10.94 -10.67 -21.20
N GLU A 350 11.46 -11.32 -20.16
CA GLU A 350 12.70 -10.88 -19.49
C GLU A 350 13.89 -10.88 -20.44
N ARG A 351 14.06 -11.93 -21.24
CA ARG A 351 15.12 -12.00 -22.26
C ARG A 351 14.96 -10.93 -23.35
N ALA A 352 13.73 -10.65 -23.78
CA ALA A 352 13.46 -9.59 -24.73
C ALA A 352 13.85 -8.21 -24.16
N TRP A 353 13.48 -7.95 -22.89
CA TRP A 353 13.86 -6.72 -22.20
C TRP A 353 15.37 -6.60 -21.96
N THR A 354 16.06 -7.67 -21.58
CA THR A 354 17.53 -7.63 -21.39
C THR A 354 18.28 -7.37 -22.69
N GLY A 355 17.70 -7.79 -23.83
CA GLY A 355 18.16 -7.43 -25.18
C GLY A 355 18.16 -5.92 -25.44
N GLU A 356 17.30 -5.14 -24.80
CA GLU A 356 17.34 -3.67 -24.77
C GLU A 356 18.48 -3.17 -23.86
N SER A 357 19.70 -3.42 -24.32
CA SER A 357 20.90 -3.41 -23.47
C SER A 357 21.11 -2.13 -22.66
N GLN A 358 20.71 -0.94 -23.13
CA GLN A 358 20.97 0.31 -22.42
C GLN A 358 20.01 0.55 -21.25
N ARG A 359 18.69 0.44 -21.46
CA ARG A 359 17.70 0.76 -20.42
C ARG A 359 17.71 -0.25 -19.28
N HIS A 360 17.81 -1.54 -19.63
CA HIS A 360 17.93 -2.63 -18.66
C HIS A 360 19.12 -2.39 -17.71
N ARG A 361 20.31 -2.08 -18.26
CA ARG A 361 21.54 -1.85 -17.46
C ARG A 361 21.39 -0.70 -16.47
N VAL A 362 20.69 0.37 -16.83
CA VAL A 362 20.53 1.52 -15.94
C VAL A 362 19.59 1.21 -14.78
N ILE A 363 18.42 0.62 -15.05
CA ILE A 363 17.48 0.22 -13.98
C ILE A 363 18.11 -0.82 -13.06
N ALA A 364 18.76 -1.85 -13.62
CA ALA A 364 19.47 -2.86 -12.84
C ALA A 364 20.57 -2.21 -11.97
N GLY A 365 21.38 -1.33 -12.55
CA GLY A 365 22.45 -0.65 -11.82
C GLY A 365 21.97 0.27 -10.69
N ILE A 366 20.80 0.91 -10.83
CA ILE A 366 20.18 1.70 -9.74
C ILE A 366 19.64 0.77 -8.66
N ARG A 367 18.92 -0.29 -9.05
CA ARG A 367 18.32 -1.24 -8.11
C ARG A 367 19.41 -1.94 -7.29
N ASP A 368 20.45 -2.44 -7.94
CA ASP A 368 21.58 -3.09 -7.28
C ASP A 368 22.30 -2.12 -6.33
N ASP A 369 22.48 -0.85 -6.71
CA ASP A 369 23.09 0.15 -5.80
C ASP A 369 22.26 0.34 -4.52
N ILE A 370 20.93 0.38 -4.64
CA ILE A 370 20.01 0.51 -3.50
C ILE A 370 19.95 -0.78 -2.67
N GLU A 371 19.70 -1.92 -3.30
CA GLU A 371 19.52 -3.23 -2.64
C GLU A 371 20.79 -3.69 -1.93
N HIS A 372 21.96 -3.42 -2.53
CA HIS A 372 23.25 -3.68 -1.91
C HIS A 372 23.73 -2.53 -1.02
N GLY A 373 22.92 -1.52 -0.72
CA GLY A 373 23.26 -0.43 0.21
C GLY A 373 24.53 0.35 -0.15
N GLY A 374 24.84 0.47 -1.44
CA GLY A 374 26.03 1.18 -1.93
C GLY A 374 27.37 0.44 -1.73
N PHE A 375 27.37 -0.86 -1.42
CA PHE A 375 28.59 -1.67 -1.26
C PHE A 375 29.30 -1.96 -2.60
N ARG A 376 29.80 -0.91 -3.27
CA ARG A 376 30.58 -0.98 -4.52
C ARG A 376 31.62 0.15 -4.59
N LYS A 377 32.58 0.06 -5.53
CA LYS A 377 33.69 1.04 -5.66
C LYS A 377 33.24 2.50 -5.81
N ARG A 378 32.09 2.74 -6.43
CA ARG A 378 31.54 4.08 -6.72
C ARG A 378 30.01 4.07 -6.55
N PRO A 379 29.49 4.14 -5.32
CA PRO A 379 28.05 4.16 -5.09
C PRO A 379 27.40 5.38 -5.75
N LEU A 380 26.14 5.25 -6.15
CA LEU A 380 25.39 6.40 -6.64
C LEU A 380 25.07 7.34 -5.46
N PRO A 381 25.23 8.66 -5.62
CA PRO A 381 24.75 9.59 -4.62
C PRO A 381 23.21 9.58 -4.58
N ALA A 382 22.63 9.78 -3.39
CA ALA A 382 21.17 9.75 -3.19
C ALA A 382 20.38 10.64 -4.17
N ARG A 383 20.91 11.83 -4.48
CA ARG A 383 20.34 12.75 -5.47
C ARG A 383 20.26 12.13 -6.86
N ALA A 384 21.31 11.42 -7.29
CA ALA A 384 21.34 10.77 -8.60
C ALA A 384 20.34 9.63 -8.69
N ILE A 385 20.16 8.84 -7.62
CA ILE A 385 19.12 7.80 -7.57
C ILE A 385 17.74 8.40 -7.82
N ARG A 386 17.39 9.45 -7.06
CA ARG A 386 16.09 10.14 -7.19
C ARG A 386 15.86 10.70 -8.59
N GLU A 387 16.84 11.43 -9.14
CA GLU A 387 16.73 12.08 -10.46
C GLU A 387 16.78 11.08 -11.61
N GLN A 388 17.52 9.97 -11.48
CA GLN A 388 17.51 8.91 -12.49
C GLN A 388 16.17 8.18 -12.48
N LEU A 389 15.66 7.76 -11.32
CA LEU A 389 14.36 7.09 -11.25
C LEU A 389 13.23 7.97 -11.79
N ASP A 390 13.19 9.26 -11.46
CA ASP A 390 12.14 10.16 -11.97
C ASP A 390 12.16 10.27 -13.50
N ARG A 391 13.36 10.38 -14.09
CA ARG A 391 13.52 10.34 -15.56
C ARG A 391 13.06 9.02 -16.16
N PHE A 392 13.43 7.89 -15.56
CA PHE A 392 13.02 6.57 -16.03
C PHE A 392 11.51 6.32 -15.90
N ILE A 393 10.85 6.90 -14.89
CA ILE A 393 9.38 6.90 -14.79
C ILE A 393 8.79 7.68 -15.96
N ALA A 394 9.30 8.89 -16.25
CA ALA A 394 8.82 9.70 -17.37
C ALA A 394 9.04 9.01 -18.72
N GLU A 395 10.19 8.33 -18.90
CA GLU A 395 10.45 7.51 -20.09
C GLU A 395 9.45 6.35 -20.22
N PHE A 396 9.15 5.64 -19.11
CA PHE A 396 8.18 4.54 -19.12
C PHE A 396 6.74 5.01 -19.41
N GLU A 397 6.34 6.17 -18.88
CA GLU A 397 5.03 6.77 -19.18
C GLU A 397 4.85 7.04 -20.67
N GLN A 398 5.91 7.54 -21.32
CA GLN A 398 5.95 7.86 -22.75
C GLN A 398 6.23 6.66 -23.64
N ALA A 399 6.72 5.55 -23.08
CA ALA A 399 7.03 4.35 -23.86
C ALA A 399 5.77 3.84 -24.54
N ASP A 400 5.80 3.68 -25.85
CA ASP A 400 4.75 2.93 -26.52
C ASP A 400 4.78 1.50 -25.95
N PRO A 401 3.63 0.92 -25.55
CA PRO A 401 3.58 -0.52 -25.39
C PRO A 401 4.13 -1.05 -26.70
N VAL A 402 5.22 -1.84 -26.66
CA VAL A 402 5.80 -2.41 -27.86
C VAL A 402 4.65 -3.16 -28.51
N ALA A 403 4.03 -2.54 -29.52
CA ALA A 403 2.81 -3.02 -30.13
C ALA A 403 3.19 -4.40 -30.60
N ALA A 404 2.74 -5.45 -29.88
CA ALA A 404 3.30 -6.79 -29.89
C ALA A 404 3.84 -7.00 -31.27
N ARG A 405 5.15 -6.76 -31.46
CA ARG A 405 5.68 -6.71 -32.82
C ARG A 405 5.41 -8.14 -33.21
N PRO A 406 4.49 -8.42 -34.17
CA PRO A 406 4.43 -9.78 -34.63
C PRO A 406 5.87 -10.00 -35.08
N LEU A 407 6.58 -10.90 -34.38
CA LEU A 407 7.78 -11.47 -34.96
C LEU A 407 7.27 -11.88 -36.33
N SER A 408 7.71 -11.16 -37.37
CA SER A 408 7.29 -11.42 -38.74
C SER A 408 7.33 -12.93 -38.86
N PRO A 409 6.21 -13.62 -39.18
CA PRO A 409 6.11 -15.07 -38.99
C PRO A 409 7.39 -15.69 -39.52
N GLY A 410 8.22 -16.15 -38.59
CA GLY A 410 9.59 -16.55 -38.92
C GLY A 410 9.50 -17.67 -39.94
N THR A 411 10.45 -17.70 -40.87
CA THR A 411 10.48 -18.76 -41.86
C THR A 411 10.69 -20.09 -41.12
N THR A 412 9.85 -21.07 -41.39
CA THR A 412 10.02 -22.44 -40.90
C THR A 412 10.88 -23.22 -41.87
N TRP A 413 12.13 -23.45 -41.49
CA TRP A 413 13.13 -24.21 -42.22
C TRP A 413 13.07 -25.68 -41.81
N PHE A 414 12.95 -26.59 -42.77
CA PHE A 414 13.17 -28.03 -42.54
C PHE A 414 14.48 -28.43 -43.23
N VAL A 415 15.47 -28.83 -42.43
CA VAL A 415 16.81 -29.18 -42.89
C VAL A 415 16.94 -30.69 -42.90
N SER A 416 16.74 -31.28 -44.07
CA SER A 416 16.89 -32.71 -44.27
C SER A 416 17.15 -33.05 -45.74
N ARG A 417 18.06 -34.00 -45.97
CA ARG A 417 18.29 -34.62 -47.28
C ARG A 417 17.57 -35.97 -47.44
N HIS A 418 16.92 -36.46 -46.38
CA HIS A 418 16.36 -37.81 -46.32
C HIS A 418 14.88 -37.82 -46.71
N PRO A 419 14.47 -38.51 -47.78
CA PRO A 419 13.09 -38.53 -48.26
C PRO A 419 12.08 -38.98 -47.20
N GLY A 420 12.42 -39.99 -46.38
CA GLY A 420 11.54 -40.46 -45.32
C GLY A 420 11.25 -39.41 -44.26
N ALA A 421 12.22 -38.55 -43.92
CA ALA A 421 12.02 -37.45 -42.96
C ALA A 421 11.13 -36.34 -43.54
N VAL A 422 11.25 -36.08 -44.83
CA VAL A 422 10.39 -35.10 -45.55
C VAL A 422 8.95 -35.62 -45.62
N GLU A 423 8.77 -36.90 -45.97
CA GLU A 423 7.47 -37.54 -46.01
C GLU A 423 6.84 -37.60 -44.61
N TRP A 424 7.62 -37.95 -43.59
CA TRP A 424 7.18 -37.94 -42.19
C TRP A 424 6.71 -36.55 -41.74
N ALA A 425 7.47 -35.50 -42.06
CA ALA A 425 7.09 -34.13 -41.75
C ALA A 425 5.77 -33.74 -42.43
N ALA A 426 5.58 -34.11 -43.70
CA ALA A 426 4.35 -33.86 -44.45
C ALA A 426 3.15 -34.61 -43.83
N ARG A 427 3.31 -35.89 -43.45
CA ARG A 427 2.26 -36.70 -42.80
C ARG A 427 1.83 -36.12 -41.45
N ARG A 428 2.75 -35.48 -40.73
CA ARG A 428 2.50 -34.80 -39.45
C ARG A 428 1.91 -33.39 -39.61
N GLY A 429 1.70 -32.93 -40.84
CA GLY A 429 1.11 -31.62 -41.13
C GLY A 429 2.03 -30.44 -40.79
N LEU A 430 3.35 -30.64 -40.81
CA LEU A 430 4.29 -29.54 -40.58
C LEU A 430 4.21 -28.53 -41.73
N ILE A 431 3.99 -27.27 -41.39
CA ILE A 431 4.06 -26.16 -42.33
C ILE A 431 5.54 -25.79 -42.47
N VAL A 432 6.11 -26.09 -43.63
CA VAL A 432 7.52 -25.83 -43.93
C VAL A 432 7.58 -24.81 -45.06
N ASP A 433 8.17 -23.65 -44.78
CA ASP A 433 8.35 -22.57 -45.76
C ASP A 433 9.57 -22.82 -46.65
N ARG A 434 10.62 -23.44 -46.09
CA ARG A 434 11.86 -23.77 -46.80
C ARG A 434 12.37 -25.15 -46.44
N LEU A 435 12.32 -26.06 -47.42
CA LEU A 435 12.98 -27.37 -47.35
C LEU A 435 14.37 -27.27 -47.97
N VAL A 436 15.42 -27.52 -47.18
CA VAL A 436 16.81 -27.48 -47.65
C VAL A 436 17.59 -28.72 -47.21
N ALA A 437 18.50 -29.18 -48.05
CA ALA A 437 19.41 -30.28 -47.68
C ALA A 437 20.58 -29.80 -46.79
N HIS A 438 20.99 -28.53 -46.98
CA HIS A 438 22.05 -27.87 -46.25
C HIS A 438 21.57 -26.47 -45.83
N LEU A 439 21.84 -26.10 -44.58
CA LEU A 439 21.46 -24.81 -44.03
C LEU A 439 22.66 -23.86 -44.04
N GLU A 440 22.52 -22.76 -44.77
CA GLU A 440 23.40 -21.60 -44.63
C GLU A 440 22.91 -20.77 -43.44
N THR A 441 23.58 -20.89 -42.30
CA THR A 441 23.21 -20.19 -41.04
C THR A 441 23.12 -18.68 -41.23
N ALA A 442 23.88 -18.14 -42.19
CA ALA A 442 23.83 -16.76 -42.67
C ALA A 442 22.41 -16.27 -43.05
N GLU A 443 21.57 -17.14 -43.59
CA GLU A 443 20.22 -16.80 -44.07
C GLU A 443 19.16 -16.82 -42.96
N VAL A 444 19.45 -17.45 -41.84
CA VAL A 444 18.53 -17.58 -40.71
C VAL A 444 18.42 -16.25 -39.98
N LYS A 445 17.18 -15.80 -39.79
CA LYS A 445 16.85 -14.54 -39.12
C LYS A 445 16.30 -14.79 -37.72
N GLU A 446 16.37 -13.75 -36.90
CA GLU A 446 15.71 -13.74 -35.60
C GLU A 446 14.21 -14.05 -35.75
N GLY A 447 13.70 -14.97 -34.95
CA GLY A 447 12.31 -15.43 -35.01
C GLY A 447 12.03 -16.61 -35.95
N ASP A 448 12.97 -16.99 -36.83
CA ASP A 448 12.85 -18.20 -37.66
C ASP A 448 12.78 -19.47 -36.80
N THR A 449 12.13 -20.51 -37.32
CA THR A 449 12.16 -21.86 -36.72
C THR A 449 12.93 -22.80 -37.63
N VAL A 450 13.99 -23.41 -37.11
CA VAL A 450 14.81 -24.37 -37.86
C VAL A 450 14.61 -25.75 -37.28
N ILE A 451 14.17 -26.68 -38.12
CA ILE A 451 13.78 -28.04 -37.77
C ILE A 451 14.71 -29.02 -38.50
N GLY A 452 15.35 -29.94 -37.79
CA GLY A 452 16.19 -30.98 -38.40
C GLY A 452 17.27 -31.48 -37.45
N THR A 453 18.08 -32.43 -37.90
CA THR A 453 19.24 -32.91 -37.14
C THR A 453 20.48 -32.15 -37.59
N LEU A 454 20.84 -31.08 -36.88
CA LEU A 454 21.96 -30.22 -37.25
C LEU A 454 23.27 -30.61 -36.54
N PRO A 455 24.43 -30.40 -37.18
CA PRO A 455 25.70 -30.34 -36.47
C PRO A 455 25.63 -29.32 -35.33
N VAL A 456 26.17 -29.69 -34.15
CA VAL A 456 26.04 -28.91 -32.91
C VAL A 456 26.55 -27.47 -33.04
N ASN A 457 27.58 -27.24 -33.86
CA ASN A 457 28.10 -25.89 -34.12
C ASN A 457 27.11 -25.02 -34.91
N LEU A 458 26.37 -25.59 -35.87
CA LEU A 458 25.36 -24.85 -36.63
C LEU A 458 24.13 -24.59 -35.76
N ALA A 459 23.72 -25.57 -34.95
CA ALA A 459 22.67 -25.39 -33.96
C ALA A 459 22.99 -24.24 -32.98
N ALA A 460 24.25 -24.15 -32.52
CA ALA A 460 24.71 -23.06 -31.67
C ALA A 460 24.64 -21.70 -32.39
N GLU A 461 25.04 -21.65 -33.66
CA GLU A 461 25.04 -20.41 -34.43
C GLU A 461 23.61 -19.87 -34.70
N ILE A 462 22.66 -20.74 -35.05
CA ILE A 462 21.26 -20.30 -35.24
C ILE A 462 20.59 -19.90 -33.93
N CYS A 463 20.91 -20.56 -32.81
CA CYS A 463 20.43 -20.17 -31.49
C CYS A 463 20.98 -18.79 -31.11
N ALA A 464 22.27 -18.53 -31.37
CA ALA A 464 22.90 -17.23 -31.16
C ALA A 464 22.30 -16.11 -32.04
N ARG A 465 21.74 -16.46 -33.20
CA ARG A 465 21.02 -15.55 -34.11
C ARG A 465 19.55 -15.33 -33.70
N GLY A 466 19.09 -15.92 -32.61
CA GLY A 466 17.72 -15.75 -32.11
C GLY A 466 16.66 -16.57 -32.85
N ALA A 467 17.07 -17.63 -33.57
CA ALA A 467 16.14 -18.60 -34.16
C ALA A 467 15.81 -19.73 -33.17
N ARG A 468 14.61 -20.30 -33.30
CA ARG A 468 14.17 -21.46 -32.53
C ARG A 468 14.66 -22.74 -33.21
N TYR A 469 15.47 -23.55 -32.50
CA TYR A 469 15.92 -24.85 -32.99
C TYR A 469 15.03 -26.00 -32.47
N LEU A 470 14.52 -26.83 -33.39
CA LEU A 470 13.83 -28.08 -33.09
C LEU A 470 14.62 -29.26 -33.70
N ASN A 471 15.18 -30.13 -32.86
CA ASN A 471 15.88 -31.32 -33.31
C ASN A 471 14.88 -32.43 -33.69
N LEU A 472 15.11 -33.10 -34.83
CA LEU A 472 14.44 -34.37 -35.13
C LEU A 472 15.17 -35.49 -34.38
N SER A 473 14.55 -35.96 -33.31
CA SER A 473 15.09 -37.00 -32.43
C SER A 473 14.43 -38.35 -32.72
N LEU A 474 15.23 -39.43 -32.64
CA LEU A 474 14.85 -40.81 -32.94
C LEU A 474 15.53 -41.75 -31.95
N ASP A 475 14.83 -42.79 -31.52
CA ASP A 475 15.38 -43.83 -30.64
C ASP A 475 15.82 -45.04 -31.49
N LEU A 476 16.95 -44.90 -32.19
CA LEU A 476 17.41 -45.89 -33.18
C LEU A 476 18.17 -47.07 -32.55
N PRO A 477 17.75 -48.33 -32.81
CA PRO A 477 18.56 -49.51 -32.51
C PRO A 477 19.82 -49.54 -33.39
N GLU A 478 20.87 -50.23 -32.94
CA GLU A 478 22.16 -50.30 -33.65
C GLU A 478 22.02 -50.73 -35.11
N SER A 479 21.16 -51.73 -35.38
CA SER A 479 20.89 -52.26 -36.72
C SER A 479 20.22 -51.27 -37.67
N ALA A 480 19.64 -50.18 -37.18
CA ALA A 480 18.96 -49.16 -37.97
C ALA A 480 19.81 -47.91 -38.21
N ARG A 481 20.98 -47.78 -37.55
CA ARG A 481 21.86 -46.62 -37.69
C ARG A 481 22.55 -46.62 -39.06
N GLY A 482 22.64 -45.45 -39.69
CA GLY A 482 23.33 -45.27 -40.98
C GLY A 482 22.56 -45.77 -42.21
N ARG A 483 21.36 -46.33 -42.03
CA ARG A 483 20.44 -46.68 -43.11
C ARG A 483 19.50 -45.51 -43.40
N GLU A 484 19.05 -45.40 -44.65
CA GLU A 484 17.95 -44.51 -45.01
C GLU A 484 16.61 -45.09 -44.51
N LEU A 485 15.89 -44.32 -43.70
CA LEU A 485 14.65 -44.72 -43.04
C LEU A 485 13.43 -44.19 -43.79
N THR A 486 12.36 -44.98 -43.86
CA THR A 486 11.05 -44.53 -44.38
C THR A 486 10.26 -43.75 -43.33
N ALA A 487 9.18 -43.07 -43.74
CA ALA A 487 8.29 -42.38 -42.79
C ALA A 487 7.67 -43.32 -41.74
N ASP A 488 7.30 -44.54 -42.14
CA ASP A 488 6.76 -45.55 -41.22
C ASP A 488 7.81 -46.03 -40.21
N GLU A 489 9.08 -46.15 -40.65
CA GLU A 489 10.20 -46.50 -39.76
C GLU A 489 10.54 -45.36 -38.80
N LEU A 490 10.42 -44.10 -39.23
CA LEU A 490 10.57 -42.94 -38.35
C LEU A 490 9.51 -42.95 -37.25
N ASP A 491 8.25 -43.23 -37.58
CA ASP A 491 7.18 -43.39 -36.57
C ASP A 491 7.45 -44.58 -35.63
N LEU A 492 7.90 -45.72 -36.17
CA LEU A 492 8.28 -46.90 -35.39
C LEU A 492 9.41 -46.61 -34.40
N PHE A 493 10.38 -45.78 -34.78
CA PHE A 493 11.53 -45.40 -33.94
C PHE A 493 11.29 -44.12 -33.12
N GLY A 494 10.03 -43.72 -32.93
CA GLY A 494 9.68 -42.65 -32.00
C GLY A 494 10.13 -41.25 -32.44
N ALA A 495 10.11 -40.98 -33.75
CA ALA A 495 10.42 -39.68 -34.32
C ALA A 495 9.62 -38.56 -33.63
N ARG A 496 10.33 -37.56 -33.13
CA ARG A 496 9.75 -36.41 -32.43
C ARG A 496 10.59 -35.16 -32.66
N LEU A 497 9.91 -34.02 -32.60
CA LEU A 497 10.57 -32.72 -32.61
C LEU A 497 10.75 -32.21 -31.20
N GLU A 498 11.99 -31.96 -30.81
CA GLU A 498 12.35 -31.51 -29.47
C GLU A 498 13.05 -30.15 -29.53
N PRO A 499 12.65 -29.16 -28.71
CA PRO A 499 13.34 -27.88 -28.67
C PRO A 499 14.70 -28.01 -27.96
N PHE A 500 15.73 -27.46 -28.58
CA PHE A 500 17.07 -27.38 -27.98
C PHE A 500 17.56 -25.93 -27.98
N VAL A 501 18.27 -25.55 -26.92
CA VAL A 501 19.12 -24.36 -26.88
C VAL A 501 20.55 -24.85 -26.85
N VAL A 502 21.33 -24.48 -27.86
CA VAL A 502 22.72 -24.88 -28.00
C VAL A 502 23.58 -23.64 -27.90
N GLU A 503 24.58 -23.66 -27.01
CA GLU A 503 25.50 -22.56 -26.79
C GLU A 503 26.94 -23.09 -26.79
N HIS A 504 27.87 -22.26 -27.24
CA HIS A 504 29.28 -22.55 -27.04
C HIS A 504 29.60 -22.45 -25.55
N ALA A 505 30.03 -23.56 -24.96
CA ALA A 505 30.49 -23.56 -23.57
C ALA A 505 31.67 -22.58 -23.41
N LEU A 506 31.54 -21.62 -22.50
CA LEU A 506 32.65 -20.75 -22.11
C LEU A 506 33.71 -21.61 -21.42
N CYS A 507 34.92 -21.62 -21.96
CA CYS A 507 36.03 -22.37 -21.40
C CYS A 507 36.51 -21.71 -20.10
N THR A 508 35.89 -22.03 -18.97
CA THR A 508 36.41 -21.69 -17.65
C THR A 508 37.40 -22.76 -17.23
N SER A 509 38.69 -22.48 -17.50
CA SER A 509 39.88 -23.22 -17.03
C SER A 509 40.01 -24.70 -17.43
N GLY A 510 40.88 -25.01 -18.40
CA GLY A 510 41.50 -26.35 -18.54
C GLY A 510 41.53 -26.99 -19.93
N CYS A 511 40.78 -26.51 -20.93
CA CYS A 511 40.71 -27.16 -22.26
C CYS A 511 41.86 -26.83 -23.22
N GLY A 512 42.83 -26.00 -22.82
CA GLY A 512 43.95 -25.56 -23.67
C GLY A 512 44.99 -26.63 -24.03
N ARG A 513 44.80 -27.92 -23.66
CA ARG A 513 45.78 -28.99 -23.94
C ARG A 513 45.49 -29.83 -25.19
N PHE A 514 44.33 -29.70 -25.83
CA PHE A 514 43.98 -30.52 -27.00
C PHE A 514 43.98 -29.78 -28.34
N ALA A 515 44.10 -28.45 -28.35
CA ALA A 515 44.11 -27.66 -29.59
C ALA A 515 45.46 -27.71 -30.34
N ASP A 516 46.57 -28.03 -29.66
CA ASP A 516 47.93 -27.99 -30.25
C ASP A 516 48.43 -29.34 -30.80
N ALA A 517 47.65 -30.43 -30.70
CA ALA A 517 48.13 -31.77 -31.07
C ALA A 517 47.83 -32.20 -32.52
N VAL A 518 47.12 -31.39 -33.31
CA VAL A 518 46.77 -31.72 -34.71
C VAL A 518 47.14 -30.56 -35.62
N GLY A 519 48.42 -30.44 -35.95
CA GLY A 519 48.86 -29.46 -36.93
C GLY A 519 50.36 -29.39 -37.18
N ARG A 520 50.78 -30.01 -38.30
CA ARG A 520 52.00 -29.74 -39.10
C ARG A 520 53.28 -30.48 -38.70
N SER A 521 53.49 -31.64 -39.31
CA SER A 521 54.81 -31.95 -39.88
C SER A 521 54.76 -31.65 -41.38
N LYS A 522 55.56 -30.68 -41.81
CA LYS A 522 55.78 -30.28 -43.20
C LYS A 522 56.79 -31.23 -43.85
N ALA A 523 56.68 -31.30 -45.18
CA ALA A 523 57.70 -31.82 -46.08
C ALA A 523 59.10 -31.29 -45.77
N ASP A 524 60.08 -32.19 -45.83
CA ASP A 524 61.21 -32.13 -46.77
C ASP A 524 61.27 -33.47 -47.53
#